data_AF-A0A521T6C8-F1
#
_entry.id   AF-A0A521T6C8-F1
#
_cell.length_a   1.000
_cell.length_b   1.000
_cell.length_c   1.000
_cell.angle_alpha   90.00
_cell.angle_beta   90.00
_cell.angle_gamma   90.00
#
_symmetry.space_group_name_H-M   'P 1'
#
loop_
_entity.id
_entity.type
_entity.pdbx_description
1 polymer ?
#
loop_
_entity_poly.entity_id
_entity_poly.type
_entity_poly.pdbx_seq_one_letter_code
_entity_poly.pdbx_strand_id
1 'polypeptide(L)' 'MKMNQQLLQINRNFIICFIVSASLSAVVAQSLSEYENQITTTITIGIGYGIYFGIFSVLFYLDNKNRYRQMKSSLIRKEL' A
#
# COMPACT_ATOMS: atom_id res chain seq x y z
N MET A 1 25.82 1.94 12.57
CA MET A 1 24.60 1.09 12.60
C MET A 1 24.40 0.50 11.21
N LYS A 2 24.17 -0.82 11.08
CA LYS A 2 23.85 -1.43 9.77
C LYS A 2 22.43 -1.02 9.36
N MET A 3 22.29 -0.37 8.22
CA MET A 3 20.99 0.07 7.68
C MET A 3 20.17 -1.15 7.26
N ASN A 4 18.99 -1.34 7.83
CA ASN A 4 18.10 -2.44 7.44
C ASN A 4 17.33 -2.06 6.17
N GLN A 5 17.73 -2.65 5.04
CA GLN A 5 17.13 -2.41 3.73
C GLN A 5 15.62 -2.69 3.70
N GLN A 6 15.12 -3.67 4.47
CA GLN A 6 13.69 -3.99 4.53
C GLN A 6 12.88 -2.89 5.22
N LEU A 7 13.42 -2.32 6.31
CA LEU A 7 12.79 -1.18 6.98
C LEU A 7 12.73 0.04 6.05
N LEU A 8 13.78 0.25 5.24
CA LEU A 8 13.85 1.37 4.30
C LEU A 8 12.84 1.21 3.15
N GLN A 9 12.66 0.00 2.62
CA GLN A 9 11.64 -0.33 1.63
C GLN A 9 10.23 -0.14 2.16
N ILE A 10 9.95 -0.63 3.38
CA ILE A 10 8.64 -0.46 4.04
C ILE A 10 8.33 1.03 4.23
N ASN A 11 9.28 1.81 4.76
CA ASN A 11 9.08 3.25 4.97
C ASN A 11 8.83 4.00 3.65
N ARG A 12 9.55 3.64 2.57
CA ARG A 12 9.32 4.19 1.23
C ARG A 12 7.90 3.87 0.74
N ASN A 13 7.44 2.64 0.93
CA ASN A 13 6.09 2.24 0.52
C ASN A 13 5.01 2.98 1.31
N PHE A 14 5.22 3.20 2.62
CA PHE A 14 4.33 4.02 3.44
C PHE A 14 4.17 5.44 2.87
N ILE A 15 5.27 6.09 2.51
CA ILE A 15 5.24 7.44 1.92
C ILE A 15 4.49 7.44 0.58
N ILE A 16 4.78 6.47 -0.29
CA ILE A 16 4.09 6.36 -1.59
C ILE A 16 2.59 6.17 -1.39
N CYS A 17 2.18 5.24 -0.51
CA CYS A 17 0.77 4.98 -0.25
C CYS A 17 0.07 6.20 0.34
N PHE A 18 0.75 6.93 1.24
CA PHE A 18 0.22 8.16 1.83
C PHE A 18 -0.03 9.24 0.77
N ILE A 19 0.97 9.52 -0.08
CA ILE A 19 0.85 10.56 -1.13
C ILE A 19 -0.27 10.20 -2.12
N VAL A 20 -0.31 8.95 -2.58
CA VAL A 20 -1.31 8.51 -3.57
C VAL A 20 -2.71 8.50 -2.96
N SER A 21 -2.87 7.94 -1.76
CA SER A 21 -4.15 7.90 -1.06
C SER A 21 -4.68 9.30 -0.76
N ALA A 22 -3.83 10.21 -0.27
CA ALA A 22 -4.23 11.60 0.01
C ALA A 22 -4.64 12.35 -1.26
N SER A 23 -3.87 12.18 -2.35
CA SER A 23 -4.15 12.84 -3.64
C SER A 23 -5.48 12.36 -4.23
N LEU A 24 -5.72 11.05 -4.29
CA LEU A 24 -6.99 10.52 -4.81
C LEU A 24 -8.17 10.85 -3.88
N SER A 25 -7.97 10.82 -2.56
CA SER A 25 -9.01 11.21 -1.60
C SER A 25 -9.44 12.67 -1.79
N ALA A 26 -8.50 13.58 -2.08
CA ALA A 26 -8.82 14.97 -2.38
C ALA A 26 -9.65 15.12 -3.67
N VAL A 27 -9.31 14.38 -4.73
CA VAL A 27 -10.09 14.37 -5.99
C VAL A 27 -11.51 13.85 -5.76
N VAL A 28 -11.65 12.79 -4.96
CA VAL A 28 -12.96 12.21 -4.60
C VAL A 28 -13.77 13.20 -3.78
N ALA A 29 -13.17 13.82 -2.76
CA ALA A 29 -13.84 14.81 -1.93
C ALA A 29 -14.33 16.01 -2.75
N GLN A 30 -13.51 16.48 -3.70
CA GLN A 30 -13.89 17.55 -4.60
C GLN A 30 -15.01 17.13 -5.56
N SER A 31 -15.01 15.88 -6.02
CA SER A 31 -16.10 15.34 -6.87
C SER A 31 -17.42 15.19 -6.12
N LEU A 32 -17.36 15.05 -4.78
CA LEU A 32 -18.52 14.90 -3.91
C LEU A 32 -18.87 16.21 -3.16
N SER A 33 -18.34 17.36 -3.57
CA SER A 33 -18.54 18.62 -2.84
C SER A 33 -19.99 19.12 -2.79
N GLU A 34 -20.84 18.65 -3.71
CA GLU A 34 -22.26 19.01 -3.77
C GLU A 34 -23.13 18.14 -2.85
N TYR A 35 -22.58 17.07 -2.29
CA TYR A 35 -23.28 16.18 -1.36
C TYR A 35 -23.10 16.62 0.10
N GLU A 36 -23.95 16.08 0.97
CA GLU A 36 -23.90 16.36 2.39
C GLU A 36 -22.55 15.96 3.00
N ASN A 37 -21.96 16.84 3.81
CA ASN A 37 -20.60 16.67 4.35
C ASN A 37 -20.37 15.31 5.04
N GLN A 38 -21.39 14.77 5.72
CA GLN A 38 -21.30 13.48 6.41
C GLN A 38 -21.14 12.31 5.42
N ILE A 39 -21.84 12.35 4.28
CA ILE A 39 -21.76 11.36 3.21
C ILE A 39 -20.41 11.48 2.50
N THR A 40 -20.03 12.71 2.12
CA THR A 40 -18.76 13.00 1.43
C THR A 40 -17.56 12.54 2.25
N THR A 41 -17.54 12.83 3.56
CA THR A 41 -16.46 12.42 4.46
C THR A 41 -16.36 10.91 4.57
N THR A 42 -17.50 10.22 4.75
CA THR A 42 -17.54 8.76 4.89
C THR A 42 -17.01 8.07 3.63
N ILE A 43 -17.47 8.50 2.45
CA ILE A 43 -17.05 7.94 1.16
C ILE A 43 -15.57 8.23 0.91
N THR A 44 -15.13 9.46 1.17
CA THR A 44 -13.72 9.87 0.98
C THR A 44 -12.78 9.04 1.85
N ILE A 45 -13.11 8.86 3.13
CA ILE A 45 -12.31 8.04 4.04
C ILE A 45 -12.30 6.58 3.58
N GLY A 46 -13.45 6.03 3.21
CA GLY A 46 -13.55 4.64 2.72
C GLY A 46 -12.69 4.40 1.47
N ILE A 47 -12.76 5.31 0.49
CA ILE A 47 -11.95 5.24 -0.72
C ILE A 47 -10.46 5.43 -0.41
N GLY A 48 -10.11 6.40 0.43
CA GLY A 48 -8.73 6.63 0.86
C GLY A 48 -8.11 5.40 1.51
N TYR A 49 -8.86 4.72 2.39
CA TYR A 49 -8.45 3.45 3.01
C TYR A 49 -8.30 2.34 1.97
N GLY A 50 -9.27 2.16 1.08
CA GLY A 50 -9.23 1.14 0.03
C GLY A 50 -8.00 1.28 -0.87
N ILE A 51 -7.73 2.50 -1.34
CA ILE A 51 -6.56 2.83 -2.17
C ILE A 51 -5.27 2.59 -1.41
N TYR A 52 -5.21 3.06 -0.15
CA TYR A 52 -4.03 2.91 0.69
C TYR A 52 -3.66 1.43 0.87
N PHE A 53 -4.61 0.62 1.34
CA PHE A 53 -4.37 -0.81 1.58
C PHE A 53 -4.10 -1.56 0.27
N GLY A 54 -4.82 -1.25 -0.81
CA GLY A 54 -4.59 -1.86 -2.11
C GLY A 54 -3.17 -1.64 -2.63
N ILE A 55 -2.72 -0.38 -2.67
CA ILE A 55 -1.37 -0.05 -3.14
C ILE A 55 -0.30 -0.61 -2.19
N PHE A 56 -0.52 -0.52 -0.89
CA PHE A 56 0.41 -1.05 0.11
C PHE A 56 0.59 -2.57 -0.05
N SER A 57 -0.50 -3.32 -0.20
CA SER A 57 -0.44 -4.77 -0.43
C SER A 57 0.30 -5.14 -1.71
N VAL A 58 0.08 -4.40 -2.81
CA VAL A 58 0.79 -4.63 -4.08
C VAL A 58 2.28 -4.34 -3.94
N LEU A 59 2.66 -3.18 -3.40
CA LEU A 59 4.06 -2.80 -3.21
C LEU A 59 4.78 -3.77 -2.26
N PHE A 60 4.11 -4.12 -1.15
CA PHE A 60 4.65 -5.09 -0.19
C PHE A 60 4.88 -6.46 -0.82
N TYR A 61 3.95 -6.93 -1.66
CA TYR A 61 4.10 -8.18 -2.39
C TYR A 61 5.28 -8.12 -3.36
N LEU A 62 5.40 -7.04 -4.14
CA LEU A 62 6.48 -6.88 -5.12
C LEU A 62 7.86 -6.84 -4.46
N ASP A 63 8.00 -6.10 -3.36
CA ASP A 63 9.27 -6.01 -2.62
C ASP A 63 9.72 -7.35 -2.02
N ASN A 64 8.76 -8.19 -1.62
CA ASN A 64 9.03 -9.50 -1.04
C ASN A 64 9.00 -10.65 -2.07
N LYS A 65 8.61 -10.40 -3.32
CA LYS A 65 8.44 -11.42 -4.38
C LYS A 65 9.67 -12.30 -4.56
N ASN A 66 10.85 -11.69 -4.60
CA ASN A 66 12.11 -12.43 -4.77
C ASN A 66 12.42 -13.32 -3.56
N ARG A 67 12.11 -12.83 -2.35
CA ARG A 67 12.26 -13.60 -1.11
C ARG A 67 11.32 -14.81 -1.11
N TYR A 68 10.06 -14.62 -1.50
CA TYR A 68 9.08 -15.71 -1.61
C TYR A 68 9.49 -16.74 -2.66
N ARG A 69 10.01 -16.30 -3.81
CA ARG A 69 10.48 -17.19 -4.88
C ARG A 69 11.71 -18.01 -4.46
N GLN A 70 12.65 -17.39 -3.74
CA GLN A 70 13.82 -18.10 -3.17
C GLN A 70 13.41 -19.11 -2.10
N MET A 71 12.45 -18.76 -1.23
CA MET A 71 11.92 -19.65 -0.19
C MET A 71 11.30 -20.91 -0.80
N LYS A 72 10.52 -20.76 -1.89
CA LYS A 72 9.97 -21.88 -2.65
C LYS A 72 11.07 -22.80 -3.20
N SER A 73 12.15 -22.22 -3.75
CA SER A 73 13.27 -22.99 -4.29
C SER A 73 14.09 -23.70 -3.21
N SER A 74 14.28 -23.09 -2.04
CA SER A 74 15.01 -23.71 -0.93
C SER A 74 14.22 -24.84 -0.27
N LEU A 75 12.89 -24.78 -0.29
CA LEU A 75 12.03 -25.89 0.14
C LEU A 75 12.12 -27.07 -0.82
N ILE A 76 12.09 -26.83 -2.14
CA ILE A 76 12.26 -27.88 -3.16
C ILE A 76 13.63 -28.57 -3.03
N ARG A 77 14.70 -27.82 -2.73
CA ARG A 77 16.05 -28.36 -2.51
C ARG A 77 16.21 -29.18 -1.21
N LYS A 78 15.27 -29.07 -0.27
CA LYS A 78 15.31 -29.81 1.00
C LYS A 78 14.63 -31.18 0.91
N GLU A 79 13.83 -31.39 -0.13
CA GLU A 79 13.03 -32.61 -0.39
C GLU A 79 13.70 -33.54 -1.44
N LEU A 80 14.85 -33.14 -1.99
CA LEU A 80 15.70 -33.91 -2.91
C LEU A 80 17.00 -34.30 -2.20
#